data_AF-A0A1L7AHP8-F1
#
_entry.id   AF-A0A1L7AHP8-F1
#
_cell.length_a   1.000
_cell.length_b   1.000
_cell.length_c   1.000
_cell.angle_alpha   90.00
_cell.angle_beta   90.00
_cell.angle_gamma   90.00
#
_symmetry.space_group_name_H-M   'P 1'
#
loop_
_entity.id
_entity.type
_entity.pdbx_description
1 polymer ?
#
loop_
_entity_poly.entity_id
_entity_poly.type
_entity_poly.pdbx_seq_one_letter_code
_entity_poly.pdbx_strand_id
1 'polypeptide(L)' 'MIASVGKTNRVANIYASRDAALADRNWREQQVRAYATFLRSSEQPVPHYSVAPIRRADLPRKWTPLPALGFLRGQFA' A
#
# COMPACT_ATOMS: atom_id res chain seq x y z
N MET A 1 7.66 -1.57 1.67
CA MET A 1 6.36 -2.12 1.26
C MET A 1 5.88 -1.39 0.02
N ILE A 2 5.33 -2.12 -0.94
CA ILE A 2 4.73 -1.60 -2.17
C ILE A 2 3.22 -1.82 -2.10
N ALA A 3 2.45 -0.80 -2.46
CA ALA A 3 1.02 -0.88 -2.73
C ALA A 3 0.82 -0.87 -4.25
N SER A 4 0.01 -1.79 -4.73
CA SER A 4 -0.32 -1.93 -6.15
C SER A 4 -1.82 -1.82 -6.31
N VAL A 5 -2.28 -0.90 -7.17
CA VAL A 5 -3.70 -0.74 -7.52
C VAL A 5 -3.83 -0.70 -9.03
N GLY A 6 -4.46 -1.73 -9.60
CA GLY A 6 -4.49 -1.93 -11.04
C GLY A 6 -3.08 -2.02 -11.62
N LYS A 7 -2.72 -1.07 -12.51
CA LYS A 7 -1.39 -0.98 -13.14
C LYS A 7 -0.39 -0.09 -12.38
N THR A 8 -0.81 0.53 -11.28
CA THR A 8 -0.01 1.54 -10.58
C THR A 8 0.62 0.93 -9.33
N ASN A 9 1.96 0.93 -9.30
CA ASN A 9 2.74 0.53 -8.13
C ASN A 9 3.31 1.76 -7.42
N ARG A 10 3.15 1.84 -6.10
CA ARG A 10 3.70 2.91 -5.25
C ARG A 10 4.35 2.36 -4.00
N VAL A 11 5.42 3.00 -3.53
CA VAL A 11 6.04 2.65 -2.25
C VAL A 11 5.11 3.13 -1.13
N ALA A 12 4.54 2.18 -0.39
CA ALA A 12 3.58 2.47 0.68
C ALA A 12 4.28 2.99 1.94
N ASN A 13 5.30 2.27 2.39
CA ASN A 13 6.11 2.65 3.54
C ASN A 13 7.48 1.96 3.48
N ILE A 14 8.48 2.51 4.14
CA ILE A 14 9.84 1.96 4.24
C ILE A 14 10.05 1.53 5.69
N TYR A 15 10.54 0.32 5.86
CA TYR A 15 10.83 -0.25 7.18
C TYR A 15 12.31 -0.59 7.27
N ALA A 16 12.89 -0.38 8.45
CA ALA A 16 14.28 -0.76 8.73
C ALA A 16 14.45 -2.29 8.84
N SER A 17 13.39 -3.02 9.20
CA SER A 17 13.37 -4.48 9.31
C SER A 17 12.33 -5.09 8.38
N ARG A 18 12.66 -6.27 7.84
CA ARG A 18 11.72 -7.09 7.05
C ARG A 18 10.52 -7.53 7.88
N ASP A 19 10.72 -7.83 9.17
CA ASP A 19 9.67 -8.26 10.08
C ASP A 19 8.59 -7.18 10.25
N ALA A 20 9.01 -5.94 10.49
CA ALA A 20 8.12 -4.79 10.56
C ALA A 20 7.34 -4.56 9.25
N ALA A 21 8.00 -4.78 8.09
CA ALA A 21 7.34 -4.68 6.79
C ALA A 21 6.27 -5.78 6.58
N LEU A 22 6.51 -6.98 7.09
CA LEU A 22 5.57 -8.10 7.01
C LEU A 22 4.38 -7.89 7.96
N ALA A 23 4.63 -7.42 9.18
CA ALA A 23 3.57 -7.10 10.14
C ALA A 23 2.61 -6.04 9.58
N ASP A 24 3.13 -4.95 9.01
CA ASP A 24 2.30 -3.92 8.38
C ASP A 24 1.56 -4.46 7.16
N ARG A 25 2.19 -5.31 6.35
CA ARG A 25 1.56 -5.92 5.17
C ARG A 25 0.36 -6.76 5.60
N ASN A 26 0.55 -7.63 6.60
CA ASN A 26 -0.49 -8.50 7.13
C ASN A 26 -1.65 -7.69 7.72
N TRP A 27 -1.34 -6.60 8.44
CA TRP A 27 -2.35 -5.70 8.98
C TRP A 27 -3.14 -5.01 7.85
N ARG A 28 -2.47 -4.48 6.83
CA ARG A 28 -3.13 -3.86 5.66
C ARG A 28 -3.95 -4.86 4.84
N GLU A 29 -3.47 -6.08 4.65
CA GLU A 29 -4.22 -7.14 3.97
C GLU A 29 -5.50 -7.52 4.72
N GLN A 30 -5.48 -7.56 6.06
CA GLN A 30 -6.69 -7.77 6.86
C GLN A 30 -7.70 -6.64 6.66
N GLN A 31 -7.24 -5.39 6.66
CA GLN A 31 -8.10 -4.23 6.37
C GLN A 31 -8.71 -4.33 4.97
N VAL A 32 -7.90 -4.63 3.95
CA VAL A 32 -8.41 -4.81 2.57
C VAL A 32 -9.44 -5.91 2.49
N ARG A 33 -9.24 -7.05 3.15
CA ARG A 33 -10.23 -8.14 3.19
C ARG A 33 -11.52 -7.68 3.85
N ALA A 34 -11.44 -6.97 4.97
CA ALA A 34 -12.60 -6.43 5.68
C ALA A 34 -13.40 -5.45 4.79
N TYR A 35 -12.70 -4.60 4.02
CA TYR A 35 -13.32 -3.61 3.13
C TYR A 35 -13.50 -4.09 1.69
N ALA A 36 -13.14 -5.33 1.34
CA ALA A 36 -13.14 -5.82 -0.05
C ALA A 36 -14.54 -5.80 -0.66
N THR A 37 -15.56 -6.14 0.13
CA THR A 37 -16.96 -6.10 -0.31
C THR A 37 -17.43 -4.68 -0.58
N PHE A 38 -17.07 -3.72 0.29
CA PHE A 38 -17.36 -2.31 0.10
C PHE A 38 -16.64 -1.73 -1.13
N LEU A 39 -15.34 -2.02 -1.28
CA LEU A 39 -14.53 -1.62 -2.41
C LEU A 39 -15.11 -2.09 -3.75
N ARG A 40 -15.49 -3.38 -3.82
CA ARG A 40 -16.15 -3.94 -5.01
C ARG A 40 -17.48 -3.27 -5.32
N SER A 41 -18.27 -2.96 -4.30
CA SER A 41 -19.56 -2.27 -4.49
C SER A 41 -19.41 -0.80 -4.93
N SER A 42 -18.25 -0.18 -4.65
CA SER A 42 -17.95 1.21 -4.99
C SER A 42 -17.13 1.34 -6.28
N GLU A 43 -17.01 0.28 -7.08
CA GLU A 43 -16.18 0.21 -8.30
C GLU A 43 -14.70 0.63 -8.07
N GLN A 44 -14.25 0.56 -6.83
CA GLN A 44 -12.88 0.92 -6.47
C GLN A 44 -11.97 -0.31 -6.62
N PRO A 45 -10.80 -0.14 -7.26
CA PRO A 45 -9.85 -1.24 -7.41
C PRO A 45 -9.26 -1.65 -6.04
N VAL A 46 -9.27 -2.95 -5.77
CA VAL A 46 -8.78 -3.52 -4.51
C VAL A 46 -7.24 -3.42 -4.46
N PRO A 47 -6.63 -2.76 -3.46
CA PRO A 47 -5.19 -2.64 -3.35
C PRO A 47 -4.53 -3.95 -2.94
N HIS A 48 -3.41 -4.27 -3.58
CA HIS A 48 -2.53 -5.39 -3.24
C HIS A 48 -1.24 -4.87 -2.61
N TYR A 49 -0.84 -5.45 -1.47
CA TYR A 49 0.37 -5.05 -0.75
C TYR A 49 1.43 -6.14 -0.81
N SER A 50 2.63 -5.77 -1.24
CA SER A 50 3.79 -6.65 -1.30
C SER A 50 5.00 -6.05 -0.57
N VAL A 51 5.92 -6.91 -0.12
CA VAL A 51 7.17 -6.49 0.52
C VAL A 51 8.31 -6.76 -0.46
N ALA A 52 9.00 -5.70 -0.86
CA ALA A 52 10.19 -5.77 -1.69
C ALA A 52 11.33 -4.96 -1.04
N PRO A 53 12.59 -5.41 -1.17
CA PRO A 53 13.74 -4.58 -0.83
C PRO A 53 13.79 -3.38 -1.77
N ILE A 54 14.04 -2.19 -1.23
CA ILE A 54 14.22 -0.97 -2.01
C ILE A 54 15.51 -0.29 -1.52
N ARG A 55 16.36 0.18 -2.43
CA ARG A 55 17.51 1.00 -2.03
C ARG A 55 17.02 2.43 -1.86
N ARG A 56 17.58 3.17 -0.90
CA ARG A 56 17.25 4.60 -0.71
C ARG A 56 17.50 5.44 -1.98
N ALA A 57 18.45 5.02 -2.82
CA ALA A 57 18.75 5.67 -4.10
C ALA A 57 17.65 5.47 -5.15
N ASP A 58 16.88 4.38 -5.05
CA ASP A 58 15.75 4.09 -5.96
C ASP A 58 14.47 4.81 -5.51
N LEU A 59 14.52 5.54 -4.40
CA LEU A 59 13.37 6.23 -3.85
C LEU A 59 13.13 7.56 -4.58
N PRO A 60 11.90 7.84 -5.06
CA PRO A 60 11.62 9.14 -5.67
C PRO A 60 11.87 10.28 -4.67
N ARG A 61 12.45 11.37 -5.16
CA ARG A 61 12.93 12.51 -4.35
C ARG A 61 11.84 13.20 -3.51
N LYS A 62 10.56 13.02 -3.86
CA LYS A 62 9.36 13.52 -3.15
C LYS A 62 8.49 12.39 -2.60
N TRP A 63 9.09 11.26 -2.24
CA TRP A 63 8.33 10.15 -1.66
C TRP A 63 7.72 10.55 -0.31
N THR A 64 6.42 10.27 -0.16
CA THR A 64 5.68 10.41 1.11
C THR A 64 5.06 9.05 1.46
N PRO A 65 5.03 8.67 2.75
CA PRO A 65 4.41 7.42 3.17
C PRO A 65 2.91 7.47 2.89
N LEU A 66 2.40 6.40 2.28
CA LEU A 66 0.98 6.26 2.01
C LEU A 66 0.24 5.96 3.32
N PRO A 67 -0.72 6.79 3.72
CA PRO A 67 -1.55 6.50 4.89
C PRO A 67 -2.28 5.17 4.68
N ALA A 68 -2.43 4.42 5.77
CA ALA A 68 -3.04 3.09 5.81
C ALA A 68 -4.37 2.98 5.05
N LEU A 69 -5.19 4.04 5.09
CA LEU A 69 -6.56 4.05 4.57
C LEU A 69 -6.83 5.18 3.56
N GLY A 70 -5.87 6.07 3.28
CA GLY A 70 -6.08 7.19 2.35
C GLY A 70 -6.28 6.79 0.88
N PHE A 71 -6.16 5.50 0.57
CA PHE A 71 -6.50 4.94 -0.74
C PHE A 71 -8.00 4.87 -1.03
N LEU A 72 -8.86 4.77 0.01
CA LEU A 72 -10.31 4.57 -0.18
C LEU A 72 -11.04 5.81 -0.74
N ARG A 73 -10.32 6.93 -0.90
CA ARG A 73 -10.90 8.21 -1.31
C ARG A 73 -10.37 8.75 -2.63
N GLY A 74 -9.67 7.94 -3.42
CA GLY A 74 -9.22 8.31 -4.76
C GLY A 74 -8.25 9.48 -4.84
N GLN A 75 -7.82 10.06 -3.71
CA GLN A 75 -6.86 11.16 -3.69
C GLN A 75 -5.45 10.60 -3.72
N PHE A 76 -4.98 10.33 -4.94
CA PHE A 76 -3.56 10.13 -5.21
C PHE A 76 -2.79 11.45 -5.35
N ALA A 77 -3.13 12.46 -4.53
CA ALA A 77 -2.80 13.87 -4.74
C ALA A 77 -3.40 14.42 -6.03
#